data_AF-E3LK98-F1
#
_entry.id   AF-E3LK98-F1
#
_cell.length_a   1.000
_cell.length_b   1.000
_cell.length_c   1.000
_cell.angle_alpha   90.00
_cell.angle_beta   90.00
_cell.angle_gamma   90.00
#
_symmetry.space_group_name_H-M   'P 1'
#
loop_
_entity.id
_entity.type
_entity.pdbx_description
1 polymer ?
#
loop_
_entity_poly.entity_id
_entity_poly.type
_entity_poly.pdbx_seq_one_letter_code
_entity_poly.pdbx_strand_id
1 'polypeptide(L)'
;MESSVVSCSSLSPSEFSNNSILSITSSVSQPDDFPEKCQICFQQGHGYHFGVFACRACAAFFRRCHFSAALGQRKCRLMNGQCGPNRNGRWFCKKCRMDRCIQLGMTTTNIQYDRDAFKSSSNFLKNQALAKMVGDRIGVPITVESILGLHHLISFIPMSGEVTNLPFVDTSQLVDKALTILLTPNLVRKNKKTSNLEQLKIGLEEFQSEQKENLSEIVYLSQNDQKREFETNMCAAARWMSCSDQIRQYDDDMKISLLQAVWFVWGRFERIWMTAKMRSKKLCGKKQFVVSQEALIDYDRMDSDISCWSNHTFEEMKFFFVPRELYYDDVIWELMEVQPDDVELTFIMSSLCFQLTGKRHGERVQEEMERLEDIFSNELHEYYTRIKKPMYLLRLKQLMRVKEKFLKIRNTRIDKYQIGGIFNMFNVSFSNPDFFWVPP
;
A
#
# COMPACT_ATOMS: atom_id res chain seq x y z
N MET A 1 -39.99 -41.06 -13.19
CA MET A 1 -40.70 -39.79 -12.92
C MET A 1 -39.69 -38.69 -13.23
N GLU A 2 -39.48 -38.41 -14.52
CA GLU A 2 -40.15 -37.31 -15.28
C GLU A 2 -39.78 -35.94 -14.67
N SER A 3 -38.81 -35.21 -15.26
CA SER A 3 -38.97 -34.22 -16.37
C SER A 3 -39.72 -32.96 -15.86
N SER A 4 -39.47 -31.69 -16.17
CA SER A 4 -38.80 -30.90 -17.23
C SER A 4 -38.64 -29.46 -16.66
N VAL A 5 -37.57 -28.68 -16.88
CA VAL A 5 -37.32 -27.67 -17.94
C VAL A 5 -38.49 -26.72 -18.30
N VAL A 6 -38.13 -25.44 -18.57
CA VAL A 6 -38.78 -24.37 -19.39
C VAL A 6 -39.59 -23.31 -18.59
N SER A 7 -39.76 -22.03 -18.93
CA SER A 7 -39.00 -20.89 -19.51
C SER A 7 -40.01 -19.72 -19.68
N CYS A 8 -39.53 -18.47 -19.51
CA CYS A 8 -39.86 -17.23 -20.25
C CYS A 8 -41.29 -16.60 -20.37
N SER A 9 -41.30 -15.25 -20.28
CA SER A 9 -42.14 -14.23 -20.99
C SER A 9 -43.66 -14.17 -20.72
N SER A 10 -44.42 -13.08 -20.80
CA SER A 10 -44.28 -11.66 -21.21
C SER A 10 -45.62 -10.91 -21.01
N LEU A 11 -45.56 -9.56 -20.91
CA LEU A 11 -46.51 -8.54 -21.40
C LEU A 11 -47.90 -8.30 -20.72
N SER A 12 -48.25 -7.00 -20.76
CA SER A 12 -49.41 -6.23 -20.25
C SER A 12 -50.77 -6.54 -20.91
N PRO A 13 -51.89 -5.94 -20.44
CA PRO A 13 -52.40 -4.72 -21.10
C PRO A 13 -53.12 -3.68 -20.19
N SER A 14 -53.35 -2.52 -20.79
CA SER A 14 -53.99 -1.27 -20.32
C SER A 14 -55.53 -1.26 -20.38
N GLU A 15 -56.18 -0.42 -19.56
CA GLU A 15 -57.56 0.07 -19.82
C GLU A 15 -57.69 1.60 -19.60
N PHE A 16 -58.59 2.19 -20.39
CA PHE A 16 -58.78 3.61 -20.69
C PHE A 16 -60.01 4.21 -19.97
N SER A 17 -59.91 5.53 -19.71
CA SER A 17 -60.94 6.58 -19.80
C SER A 17 -62.12 6.65 -18.83
N ASN A 18 -62.33 7.86 -18.29
CA ASN A 18 -63.59 8.60 -18.47
C ASN A 18 -63.41 10.12 -18.32
N ASN A 19 -64.06 10.87 -19.20
CA ASN A 19 -64.13 12.33 -19.29
C ASN A 19 -65.44 12.87 -18.69
N SER A 20 -65.45 14.10 -18.17
CA SER A 20 -66.63 14.99 -18.17
C SER A 20 -66.28 16.47 -17.94
N ILE A 21 -66.24 17.21 -19.05
CA ILE A 21 -66.83 18.53 -19.40
C ILE A 21 -67.08 19.60 -18.30
N LEU A 22 -66.27 20.68 -18.38
CA LEU A 22 -66.52 22.15 -18.43
C LEU A 22 -67.64 22.84 -17.62
N SER A 23 -67.25 23.93 -16.95
CA SER A 23 -67.97 25.22 -16.94
C SER A 23 -67.05 26.42 -16.62
N ILE A 24 -67.38 27.57 -17.22
CA ILE A 24 -66.61 28.81 -17.45
C ILE A 24 -66.97 29.90 -16.42
N THR A 25 -66.01 30.80 -16.09
CA THR A 25 -66.08 32.30 -15.90
C THR A 25 -65.01 32.78 -14.89
N SER A 26 -63.94 33.50 -15.32
CA SER A 26 -63.72 34.98 -15.31
C SER A 26 -63.72 35.59 -13.89
N SER A 27 -62.75 36.35 -13.35
CA SER A 27 -61.55 37.08 -13.82
C SER A 27 -60.80 37.68 -12.59
N VAL A 28 -59.47 37.88 -12.66
CA VAL A 28 -58.66 39.04 -12.14
C VAL A 28 -57.13 38.69 -12.04
N SER A 29 -56.34 39.35 -12.92
CA SER A 29 -54.90 39.74 -12.97
C SER A 29 -53.73 38.99 -12.23
N GLN A 30 -52.84 38.37 -13.05
CA GLN A 30 -51.33 38.28 -13.14
C GLN A 30 -50.42 38.50 -11.87
N PRO A 31 -49.16 37.96 -11.76
CA PRO A 31 -48.20 37.64 -12.85
C PRO A 31 -47.27 36.39 -12.73
N ASP A 32 -46.56 36.16 -13.85
CA ASP A 32 -45.31 35.42 -14.13
C ASP A 32 -45.29 33.88 -14.23
N ASP A 33 -45.05 33.46 -15.48
CA ASP A 33 -44.85 32.12 -16.01
C ASP A 33 -43.60 31.47 -15.39
N PHE A 34 -43.78 30.62 -14.38
CA PHE A 34 -42.67 29.88 -13.79
C PHE A 34 -42.03 29.00 -14.86
N PRO A 35 -40.69 29.06 -15.07
CA PRO A 35 -40.05 28.22 -16.07
C PRO A 35 -40.36 26.75 -15.77
N GLU A 36 -41.04 26.00 -16.64
CA GLU A 36 -41.33 24.58 -16.33
C GLU A 36 -40.06 23.70 -16.33
N LYS A 37 -38.97 24.20 -16.93
CA LYS A 37 -37.74 23.45 -17.19
C LYS A 37 -36.54 24.01 -16.44
N CYS A 38 -35.71 23.11 -15.95
CA CYS A 38 -34.41 23.36 -15.34
C CYS A 38 -33.48 24.09 -16.31
N GLN A 39 -32.98 25.25 -15.91
CA GLN A 39 -32.13 26.09 -16.79
C GLN A 39 -30.73 25.48 -17.05
N ILE A 40 -30.36 24.42 -16.32
CA ILE A 40 -29.05 23.75 -16.43
C ILE A 40 -29.10 22.51 -17.34
N CYS A 41 -30.17 21.72 -17.28
CA CYS A 41 -30.26 20.46 -18.02
C CYS A 41 -31.53 20.31 -18.86
N PHE A 42 -32.40 21.32 -18.87
CA PHE A 42 -33.63 21.41 -19.64
C PHE A 42 -34.68 20.32 -19.34
N GLN A 43 -34.44 19.49 -18.32
CA GLN A 43 -35.45 18.57 -17.76
C GLN A 43 -36.44 19.33 -16.88
N GLN A 44 -37.53 18.69 -16.50
CA GLN A 44 -38.51 19.28 -15.59
C GLN A 44 -37.84 19.86 -14.33
N GLY A 45 -38.03 21.16 -14.12
CA GLY A 45 -37.51 21.84 -12.94
C GLY A 45 -38.46 21.66 -11.77
N HIS A 46 -37.95 21.90 -10.56
CA HIS A 46 -38.67 21.63 -9.32
C HIS A 46 -38.72 22.86 -8.40
N GLY A 47 -38.39 24.04 -8.93
CA GLY A 47 -38.27 25.28 -8.17
C GLY A 47 -36.88 25.91 -8.23
N TYR A 48 -36.74 27.04 -7.53
CA TYR A 48 -35.46 27.73 -7.38
C TYR A 48 -34.58 27.02 -6.35
N HIS A 49 -33.37 26.68 -6.76
CA HIS A 49 -32.33 26.10 -5.92
C HIS A 49 -31.04 26.89 -6.10
N PHE A 50 -30.47 27.37 -4.99
CA PHE A 50 -29.25 28.19 -5.01
C PHE A 50 -29.37 29.46 -5.88
N GLY A 51 -30.57 30.01 -6.05
CA GLY A 51 -30.81 31.21 -6.87
C GLY A 51 -31.21 30.95 -8.33
N VAL A 52 -31.19 29.69 -8.80
CA VAL A 52 -31.53 29.35 -10.19
C VAL A 52 -32.68 28.33 -10.24
N PHE A 53 -33.62 28.49 -11.18
CA PHE A 53 -34.67 27.50 -11.39
C PHE A 53 -34.09 26.20 -11.95
N ALA A 54 -34.10 25.14 -11.14
CA ALA A 54 -33.36 23.91 -11.42
C ALA A 54 -34.12 22.65 -11.00
N CYS A 55 -33.71 21.50 -11.54
CA CYS A 55 -34.16 20.21 -11.05
C CYS A 55 -33.36 19.80 -9.80
N ARG A 56 -33.95 18.93 -8.97
CA ARG A 56 -33.32 18.41 -7.75
C ARG A 56 -31.93 17.78 -8.00
N ALA A 57 -31.75 17.13 -9.15
CA ALA A 57 -30.47 16.50 -9.51
C ALA A 57 -29.36 17.54 -9.78
N CYS A 58 -29.68 18.66 -10.44
CA CYS A 58 -28.72 19.75 -10.66
C CYS A 58 -28.38 20.48 -9.35
N ALA A 59 -29.39 20.68 -8.48
CA ALA A 59 -29.18 21.24 -7.15
C ALA A 59 -28.25 20.37 -6.29
N ALA A 60 -28.51 19.06 -6.22
CA ALA A 60 -27.67 18.12 -5.47
C ALA A 60 -26.26 17.97 -6.07
N PHE A 61 -26.13 18.09 -7.40
CA PHE A 61 -24.83 18.13 -8.07
C PHE A 61 -24.03 19.37 -7.64
N PHE A 62 -24.63 20.56 -7.73
CA PHE A 62 -23.98 21.82 -7.34
C PHE A 62 -23.50 21.79 -5.89
N ARG A 63 -24.37 21.37 -4.95
CA ARG A 63 -24.02 21.23 -3.53
C ARG A 63 -22.81 20.32 -3.30
N ARG A 64 -22.78 19.13 -3.92
CA ARG A 64 -21.66 18.18 -3.75
C ARG A 64 -20.36 18.66 -4.37
N CYS A 65 -20.46 19.35 -5.50
CA CYS A 65 -19.30 19.77 -6.26
C CYS A 65 -18.68 21.08 -5.76
N HIS A 66 -19.48 21.98 -5.20
CA HIS A 66 -18.99 23.25 -4.65
C HIS A 66 -18.02 23.04 -3.48
N PHE A 67 -18.34 22.13 -2.56
CA PHE A 67 -17.48 21.82 -1.40
C PHE A 67 -16.32 20.87 -1.72
N SER A 68 -16.18 20.40 -2.97
CA SER A 68 -15.12 19.48 -3.35
C SER A 68 -13.96 20.23 -3.98
N ALA A 69 -12.85 20.36 -3.25
CA ALA A 69 -11.59 20.98 -3.73
C ALA A 69 -11.08 20.37 -5.06
N ALA A 70 -11.42 19.10 -5.32
CA ALA A 70 -10.97 18.35 -6.48
C ALA A 70 -11.65 18.74 -7.81
N LEU A 71 -12.73 19.53 -7.82
CA LEU A 71 -13.44 19.87 -9.08
C LEU A 71 -12.86 21.09 -9.80
N GLY A 72 -12.29 22.05 -9.08
CA GLY A 72 -11.63 23.23 -9.67
C GLY A 72 -10.42 22.86 -10.53
N GLN A 73 -9.76 21.74 -10.23
CA GLN A 73 -8.60 21.23 -10.98
C GLN A 73 -8.99 20.36 -12.20
N ARG A 74 -10.26 20.00 -12.37
CA ARG A 74 -10.69 19.12 -13.47
C ARG A 74 -10.92 19.92 -14.75
N LYS A 75 -10.19 19.56 -15.82
CA LYS A 75 -10.37 20.10 -17.17
C LYS A 75 -11.53 19.41 -17.90
N CYS A 76 -12.12 20.11 -18.88
CA CYS A 76 -13.10 19.50 -19.79
C CYS A 76 -12.44 18.37 -20.57
N ARG A 77 -13.03 17.16 -20.58
CA ARG A 77 -12.46 16.00 -21.29
C ARG A 77 -12.34 16.20 -22.80
N LEU A 78 -13.23 17.01 -23.38
CA LEU A 78 -13.23 17.33 -24.81
C LEU A 78 -12.46 18.62 -25.14
N MET A 79 -11.83 19.26 -24.14
CA MET A 79 -11.03 20.49 -24.24
C MET A 79 -11.69 21.72 -24.90
N ASN A 80 -12.95 21.64 -25.33
CA ASN A 80 -13.69 22.74 -25.97
C ASN A 80 -14.44 23.66 -25.00
N GLY A 81 -14.55 23.30 -23.73
CA GLY A 81 -15.28 24.06 -22.70
C GLY A 81 -16.80 24.19 -22.90
N GLN A 82 -17.36 23.68 -24.01
CA GLN A 82 -18.73 23.95 -24.46
C GLN A 82 -19.62 22.68 -24.47
N CYS A 83 -19.30 21.66 -23.67
CA CYS A 83 -20.15 20.48 -23.55
C CYS A 83 -21.58 20.88 -23.11
N GLY A 84 -22.60 20.34 -23.76
CA GLY A 84 -24.01 20.46 -23.33
C GLY A 84 -24.55 19.17 -22.69
N PRO A 85 -25.75 19.22 -22.07
CA PRO A 85 -26.48 18.01 -21.68
C PRO A 85 -26.99 17.26 -22.91
N ASN A 86 -27.17 15.95 -22.80
CA ASN A 86 -27.89 15.17 -23.81
C ASN A 86 -29.42 15.41 -23.74
N ARG A 87 -30.19 14.78 -24.64
CA ARG A 87 -31.66 14.88 -24.69
C ARG A 87 -32.36 14.52 -23.36
N ASN A 88 -31.72 13.69 -22.53
CA ASN A 88 -32.24 13.26 -21.22
C ASN A 88 -31.70 14.15 -20.07
N GLY A 89 -31.04 15.27 -20.37
CA GLY A 89 -30.50 16.18 -19.37
C GLY A 89 -29.24 15.70 -18.65
N ARG A 90 -28.62 14.60 -19.12
CA ARG A 90 -27.39 14.07 -18.53
C ARG A 90 -26.18 14.82 -19.10
N TRP A 91 -25.37 15.33 -18.19
CA TRP A 91 -24.08 15.94 -18.51
C TRP A 91 -22.96 14.90 -18.42
N PHE A 92 -22.20 14.73 -19.50
CA PHE A 92 -21.01 13.87 -19.51
C PHE A 92 -19.78 14.56 -18.92
N CYS A 93 -19.71 15.89 -19.00
CA CYS A 93 -18.63 16.69 -18.44
C CYS A 93 -19.07 17.36 -17.12
N LYS A 94 -18.50 16.90 -16.00
CA LYS A 94 -18.78 17.50 -14.67
C LYS A 94 -18.31 18.95 -14.57
N LYS A 95 -17.17 19.29 -15.20
CA LYS A 95 -16.63 20.67 -15.20
C LYS A 95 -17.58 21.64 -15.91
N CYS A 96 -17.95 21.36 -17.17
CA CYS A 96 -18.88 22.22 -17.91
C CYS A 96 -20.26 22.31 -17.24
N ARG A 97 -20.74 21.23 -16.60
CA ARG A 97 -21.97 21.29 -15.79
C ARG A 97 -21.85 22.26 -14.62
N MET A 98 -20.72 22.22 -13.91
CA MET A 98 -20.45 23.11 -12.77
C MET A 98 -20.32 24.56 -13.23
N ASP A 99 -19.59 24.79 -14.33
CA ASP A 99 -19.42 26.12 -14.92
C ASP A 99 -20.76 26.72 -15.33
N ARG A 100 -21.65 25.90 -15.93
CA ARG A 100 -23.01 26.33 -16.27
C ARG A 100 -23.82 26.70 -15.03
N CYS A 101 -23.71 25.95 -13.93
CA CYS A 101 -24.38 26.29 -12.67
C CYS A 101 -23.93 27.67 -12.16
N ILE A 102 -22.61 27.92 -12.15
CA ILE A 102 -22.03 29.18 -11.67
C ILE A 102 -22.40 30.33 -12.61
N GLN A 103 -22.31 30.13 -13.93
CA GLN A 103 -22.65 31.13 -14.94
C GLN A 103 -24.09 31.60 -14.85
N LEU A 104 -25.02 30.70 -14.51
CA LEU A 104 -26.43 31.03 -14.31
C LEU A 104 -26.70 31.68 -12.95
N GLY A 105 -25.69 31.84 -12.09
CA GLY A 105 -25.82 32.51 -10.80
C GLY A 105 -26.14 31.59 -9.63
N MET A 106 -25.86 30.28 -9.70
CA MET A 106 -25.98 29.43 -8.52
C MET A 106 -24.99 29.87 -7.44
N THR A 107 -25.49 30.24 -6.26
CA THR A 107 -24.70 30.69 -5.11
C THR A 107 -25.05 29.93 -3.84
N THR A 108 -24.04 29.69 -3.00
CA THR A 108 -24.17 29.05 -1.68
C THR A 108 -24.37 30.06 -0.55
N THR A 109 -24.40 31.36 -0.84
CA THR A 109 -24.53 32.43 0.16
C THR A 109 -25.83 32.37 0.97
N ASN A 110 -26.88 31.76 0.42
CA ASN A 110 -28.19 31.60 1.10
C ASN A 110 -28.40 30.19 1.67
N ILE A 111 -27.33 29.40 1.84
CA ILE A 111 -27.42 28.11 2.52
C ILE A 111 -27.46 28.36 4.02
N GLN A 112 -28.58 28.01 4.65
CA GLN A 112 -28.63 27.80 6.09
C GLN A 112 -27.82 26.56 6.43
N TYR A 113 -26.67 26.77 7.07
CA TYR A 113 -25.97 25.73 7.82
C TYR A 113 -26.77 25.46 9.11
N ASP A 114 -26.84 24.20 9.55
CA ASP A 114 -27.67 23.76 10.70
C ASP A 114 -29.19 23.89 10.49
N ARG A 115 -29.72 23.21 9.48
CA ARG A 115 -31.14 22.84 9.54
C ARG A 115 -31.34 21.90 10.72
N ASP A 116 -32.37 22.16 11.53
CA ASP A 116 -32.85 21.20 12.52
C ASP A 116 -32.89 19.81 11.87
N ALA A 117 -32.15 18.87 12.45
CA ALA A 117 -32.23 17.48 12.03
C ALA A 117 -33.71 17.10 12.02
N PHE A 118 -34.18 16.43 10.96
CA PHE A 118 -35.54 15.90 10.91
C PHE A 118 -35.84 15.25 12.26
N LYS A 119 -36.89 15.71 12.95
CA LYS A 119 -37.31 15.13 14.24
C LYS A 119 -37.44 13.64 14.02
N SER A 120 -36.42 12.92 14.43
CA SER A 120 -36.40 11.47 14.38
C SER A 120 -37.55 10.99 15.24
N SER A 121 -38.15 9.84 14.90
CA SER A 121 -39.21 9.30 15.74
C SER A 121 -38.75 9.25 17.21
N SER A 122 -39.67 9.41 18.15
CA SER A 122 -39.35 9.29 19.58
C SER A 122 -38.60 7.99 19.90
N ASN A 123 -38.81 6.94 19.09
CA ASN A 123 -38.05 5.69 19.13
C ASN A 123 -36.60 5.82 18.64
N PHE A 124 -36.31 6.58 17.58
CA PHE A 124 -34.93 6.85 17.17
C PHE A 124 -34.18 7.68 18.22
N LEU A 125 -34.82 8.71 18.79
CA LEU A 125 -34.22 9.51 19.85
C LEU A 125 -34.02 8.68 21.14
N LYS A 126 -34.96 7.81 21.50
CA LYS A 126 -34.79 6.85 22.61
C LYS A 126 -33.67 5.85 22.35
N ASN A 127 -33.59 5.28 21.15
CA ASN A 127 -32.53 4.33 20.80
C ASN A 127 -31.16 4.99 20.71
N GLN A 128 -31.09 6.24 20.23
CA GLN A 128 -29.87 7.04 20.20
C GLN A 128 -29.48 7.51 21.61
N ALA A 129 -30.44 7.86 22.47
CA ALA A 129 -30.20 8.20 23.87
C ALA A 129 -29.81 6.96 24.70
N LEU A 130 -30.36 5.77 24.41
CA LEU A 130 -29.87 4.50 24.97
C LEU A 130 -28.43 4.23 24.50
N ALA A 131 -28.15 4.41 23.21
CA ALA A 131 -26.81 4.22 22.66
C ALA A 131 -25.79 5.25 23.17
N LYS A 132 -26.21 6.50 23.44
CA LYS A 132 -25.39 7.55 24.06
C LYS A 132 -25.24 7.37 25.58
N MET A 133 -26.25 6.89 26.29
CA MET A 133 -26.10 6.52 27.71
C MET A 133 -25.14 5.35 27.90
N VAL A 134 -24.94 4.53 26.87
CA VAL A 134 -23.86 3.51 26.82
C VAL A 134 -22.50 4.13 26.42
N GLY A 135 -22.48 5.29 25.74
CA GLY A 135 -21.26 5.92 25.21
C GLY A 135 -20.66 7.09 26.01
N ASP A 136 -21.41 7.70 26.96
CA ASP A 136 -20.94 8.87 27.71
C ASP A 136 -20.39 8.56 29.12
N ARG A 137 -20.31 7.28 29.49
CA ARG A 137 -19.18 6.84 30.33
C ARG A 137 -18.12 6.37 29.36
N ILE A 138 -16.83 6.61 29.65
CA ILE A 138 -15.75 5.81 29.07
C ILE A 138 -15.96 4.38 29.57
N GLY A 139 -16.92 3.70 28.96
CA GLY A 139 -17.43 2.40 29.32
C GLY A 139 -16.99 1.49 28.20
N VAL A 140 -15.86 0.85 28.43
CA VAL A 140 -15.43 -0.33 27.68
C VAL A 140 -16.67 -1.18 27.35
N PRO A 141 -16.93 -1.51 26.07
CA PRO A 141 -18.05 -2.37 25.72
C PRO A 141 -18.02 -3.64 26.58
N ILE A 142 -19.16 -4.01 27.15
CA ILE A 142 -19.24 -5.25 27.95
C ILE A 142 -19.15 -6.43 26.98
N THR A 143 -17.92 -6.88 26.73
CA THR A 143 -17.63 -8.11 26.00
C THR A 143 -17.35 -9.24 27.00
N VAL A 144 -17.34 -10.49 26.53
CA VAL A 144 -16.98 -11.66 27.36
C VAL A 144 -15.63 -11.41 28.05
N GLU A 145 -14.69 -10.82 27.33
CA GLU A 145 -13.37 -10.42 27.80
C GLU A 145 -13.48 -9.43 28.97
N SER A 146 -14.28 -8.36 28.85
CA SER A 146 -14.45 -7.40 29.95
C SER A 146 -15.08 -8.00 31.21
N ILE A 147 -16.01 -8.96 31.05
CA ILE A 147 -16.67 -9.66 32.17
C ILE A 147 -15.67 -10.58 32.87
N LEU A 148 -14.77 -11.20 32.10
CA LEU A 148 -13.70 -12.04 32.60
C LEU A 148 -12.48 -11.23 33.12
N GLY A 149 -12.54 -9.89 33.09
CA GLY A 149 -11.44 -9.02 33.49
C GLY A 149 -10.28 -8.96 32.49
N LEU A 150 -10.47 -9.47 31.27
CA LEU A 150 -9.51 -9.40 30.18
C LEU A 150 -9.62 -8.03 29.51
N HIS A 151 -8.58 -7.20 29.66
CA HIS A 151 -8.49 -5.92 28.97
C HIS A 151 -8.32 -6.15 27.45
N HIS A 152 -9.19 -5.54 26.64
CA HIS A 152 -9.10 -5.45 25.17
C HIS A 152 -7.97 -4.51 24.70
N LEU A 153 -7.37 -3.78 25.64
CA LEU A 153 -6.11 -3.07 25.46
C LEU A 153 -4.99 -4.03 25.85
N ILE A 154 -4.25 -4.54 24.87
CA ILE A 154 -2.92 -5.09 25.13
C ILE A 154 -2.06 -3.90 25.55
N SER A 155 -1.90 -3.74 26.87
CA SER A 155 -1.00 -2.76 27.44
C SER A 155 0.40 -3.36 27.42
N PHE A 156 1.22 -2.93 26.46
CA PHE A 156 2.65 -3.25 26.42
C PHE A 156 3.46 -2.54 27.51
N ILE A 157 2.79 -1.84 28.45
CA ILE A 157 3.45 -1.19 29.59
C ILE A 157 4.00 -2.29 30.50
N PRO A 158 5.32 -2.29 30.78
CA PRO A 158 5.91 -3.26 31.71
C PRO A 158 5.23 -3.12 33.07
N MET A 159 4.74 -4.23 33.62
CA MET A 159 4.25 -4.28 34.99
C MET A 159 5.40 -3.86 35.90
N SER A 160 5.18 -2.80 36.69
CA SER A 160 6.22 -2.18 37.52
C SER A 160 6.93 -3.22 38.40
N GLY A 161 8.22 -3.48 38.12
CA GLY A 161 9.08 -4.30 39.00
C GLY A 161 9.93 -5.37 38.34
N GLU A 162 9.69 -5.73 37.07
CA GLU A 162 10.52 -6.73 36.40
C GLU A 162 11.74 -6.09 35.72
N VAL A 163 12.91 -6.24 36.35
CA VAL A 163 14.20 -6.07 35.67
C VAL A 163 14.35 -7.25 34.71
N THR A 164 13.86 -7.11 33.49
CA THR A 164 14.10 -8.11 32.46
C THR A 164 15.54 -7.95 31.98
N ASN A 165 16.42 -8.88 32.38
CA ASN A 165 17.72 -9.00 31.72
C ASN A 165 17.46 -9.09 30.21
N LEU A 166 17.95 -8.11 29.45
CA LEU A 166 17.87 -8.12 27.99
C LEU A 166 18.55 -9.39 27.47
N PRO A 167 17.83 -10.27 26.73
CA PRO A 167 18.47 -11.32 25.96
C PRO A 167 19.61 -10.70 25.13
N PHE A 168 20.84 -11.15 25.38
CA PHE A 168 22.00 -10.75 24.59
C PHE A 168 22.22 -11.80 23.49
N VAL A 169 22.12 -11.37 22.24
CA VAL A 169 22.34 -12.21 21.07
C VAL A 169 23.69 -11.88 20.48
N ASP A 170 24.65 -12.79 20.66
CA ASP A 170 25.96 -12.65 20.05
C ASP A 170 25.89 -12.96 18.54
N THR A 171 26.15 -11.94 17.73
CA THR A 171 26.19 -12.00 16.26
C THR A 171 27.62 -11.98 15.71
N SER A 172 28.65 -12.01 16.57
CA SER A 172 30.03 -11.75 16.15
C SER A 172 30.51 -12.77 15.10
N GLN A 173 30.25 -14.06 15.32
CA GLN A 173 30.60 -15.11 14.35
C GLN A 173 29.90 -14.95 13.00
N LEU A 174 28.64 -14.48 13.02
CA LEU A 174 27.87 -14.22 11.80
C LEU A 174 28.46 -13.02 11.03
N VAL A 175 28.71 -11.92 11.73
CA VAL A 175 29.30 -10.71 11.14
C VAL A 175 30.69 -11.01 10.60
N ASP A 176 31.55 -11.70 11.36
CA ASP A 176 32.91 -12.09 10.94
C ASP A 176 32.88 -12.94 9.68
N LYS A 177 31.96 -13.90 9.60
CA LYS A 177 31.78 -14.75 8.41
C LYS A 177 31.39 -13.92 7.19
N ALA A 178 30.44 -13.01 7.32
CA ALA A 178 29.99 -12.15 6.23
C ALA A 178 31.07 -11.14 5.79
N LEU A 179 31.81 -10.56 6.74
CA LEU A 179 32.94 -9.66 6.46
C LEU A 179 34.09 -10.40 5.77
N THR A 180 34.41 -11.62 6.20
CA THR A 180 35.42 -12.44 5.53
C THR A 180 35.07 -12.65 4.05
N ILE A 181 33.80 -12.97 3.75
CA ILE A 181 33.31 -13.12 2.38
C ILE A 181 33.48 -11.81 1.58
N LEU A 182 33.14 -10.67 2.17
CA LEU A 182 33.13 -9.38 1.48
C LEU A 182 34.54 -8.81 1.25
N LEU A 183 35.42 -8.91 2.26
CA LEU A 183 36.76 -8.34 2.27
C LEU A 183 37.78 -9.25 1.60
N THR A 184 37.57 -10.57 1.65
CA THR A 184 38.42 -11.58 0.98
C THR A 184 37.60 -12.43 0.00
N PRO A 185 37.10 -11.82 -1.10
CA PRO A 185 36.25 -12.56 -2.03
C PRO A 185 37.08 -13.60 -2.80
N ASN A 186 36.76 -14.88 -2.62
CA ASN A 186 37.35 -16.00 -3.36
C ASN A 186 36.87 -16.11 -4.82
N LEU A 187 36.27 -15.05 -5.38
CA LEU A 187 35.62 -15.08 -6.68
C LEU A 187 36.63 -14.91 -7.82
N VAL A 188 37.02 -16.05 -8.39
CA VAL A 188 37.69 -16.15 -9.68
C VAL A 188 36.67 -15.86 -10.80
N ARG A 189 36.31 -14.59 -11.02
CA ARG A 189 35.63 -14.16 -12.27
C ARG A 189 36.10 -12.80 -12.75
N LYS A 190 37.29 -12.76 -13.35
CA LYS A 190 37.70 -11.66 -14.24
C LYS A 190 37.05 -11.85 -15.62
N ASN A 191 35.74 -11.63 -15.74
CA ASN A 191 35.12 -11.49 -17.07
C ASN A 191 35.30 -10.04 -17.51
N LYS A 192 36.33 -9.79 -18.32
CA LYS A 192 36.78 -8.46 -18.79
C LYS A 192 35.75 -7.64 -19.61
N LYS A 193 34.48 -8.04 -19.70
CA LYS A 193 33.48 -7.41 -20.60
C LYS A 193 32.08 -7.17 -20.01
N THR A 194 31.79 -7.54 -18.77
CA THR A 194 30.44 -7.40 -18.18
C THR A 194 30.34 -6.15 -17.33
N SER A 195 29.22 -5.42 -17.43
CA SER A 195 28.94 -4.23 -16.61
C SER A 195 28.79 -4.59 -15.13
N ASN A 196 28.84 -3.62 -14.21
CA ASN A 196 28.67 -3.90 -12.77
C ASN A 196 27.29 -4.50 -12.46
N LEU A 197 26.25 -3.95 -13.09
CA LEU A 197 24.87 -4.42 -13.00
C LEU A 197 24.74 -5.86 -13.50
N GLU A 198 25.40 -6.22 -14.61
CA GLU A 198 25.42 -7.60 -15.11
C GLU A 198 26.18 -8.54 -14.16
N GLN A 199 27.27 -8.09 -13.53
CA GLN A 199 28.01 -8.87 -12.54
C GLN A 199 27.15 -9.18 -11.31
N LEU A 200 26.43 -8.17 -10.79
CA LEU A 200 25.48 -8.35 -9.69
C LEU A 200 24.30 -9.24 -10.07
N LYS A 201 23.82 -9.14 -11.31
CA LYS A 201 22.76 -10.02 -11.84
C LYS A 201 23.19 -11.48 -11.84
N ILE A 202 24.44 -11.78 -12.21
CA ILE A 202 24.99 -13.14 -12.13
C ILE A 202 25.01 -13.64 -10.67
N GLY A 203 25.48 -12.81 -9.72
CA GLY A 203 25.49 -13.18 -8.31
C GLY A 203 24.08 -13.46 -7.75
N LEU A 204 23.08 -12.72 -8.23
CA LEU A 204 21.68 -12.93 -7.86
C LEU A 204 21.14 -14.24 -8.47
N GLU A 205 21.44 -14.52 -9.74
CA GLU A 205 21.06 -15.78 -10.40
C GLU A 205 21.66 -17.00 -9.70
N GLU A 206 22.91 -16.92 -9.25
CA GLU A 206 23.56 -17.99 -8.48
C GLU A 206 22.82 -18.27 -7.18
N PHE A 207 22.48 -17.24 -6.41
CA PHE A 207 21.70 -17.41 -5.19
C PHE A 207 20.31 -18.01 -5.47
N GLN A 208 19.64 -17.55 -6.54
CA GLN A 208 18.32 -18.05 -6.91
C GLN A 208 18.34 -19.47 -7.50
N SER A 209 19.49 -19.95 -7.99
CA SER A 209 19.62 -21.29 -8.57
C SER A 209 19.37 -22.42 -7.56
N GLU A 210 19.55 -22.14 -6.27
CA GLU A 210 19.30 -23.06 -5.17
C GLU A 210 17.81 -23.18 -4.79
N GLN A 211 16.93 -22.33 -5.36
CA GLN A 211 15.51 -22.31 -5.02
C GLN A 211 14.78 -23.58 -5.50
N LYS A 212 14.17 -24.31 -4.57
CA LYS A 212 13.30 -25.46 -4.87
C LYS A 212 11.94 -25.00 -5.39
N GLU A 213 11.35 -25.77 -6.31
CA GLU A 213 9.98 -25.55 -6.77
C GLU A 213 8.94 -26.06 -5.77
N ASN A 214 9.19 -27.22 -5.17
CA ASN A 214 8.36 -27.80 -4.12
C ASN A 214 8.85 -27.34 -2.76
N LEU A 215 8.07 -26.46 -2.12
CA LEU A 215 8.39 -25.91 -0.81
C LEU A 215 7.62 -26.61 0.30
N SER A 216 8.28 -26.81 1.43
CA SER A 216 7.64 -27.26 2.66
C SER A 216 6.99 -26.07 3.37
N GLU A 217 5.76 -26.25 3.85
CA GLU A 217 5.13 -25.25 4.70
C GLU A 217 5.65 -25.38 6.14
N ILE A 218 6.25 -24.30 6.64
CA ILE A 218 6.64 -24.17 8.05
C ILE A 218 5.47 -23.54 8.80
N VAL A 219 4.96 -24.27 9.79
CA VAL A 219 3.88 -23.80 10.66
C VAL A 219 4.43 -23.06 11.89
N TYR A 220 5.62 -23.45 12.37
CA TYR A 220 6.27 -22.84 13.53
C TYR A 220 7.71 -22.45 13.19
N LEU A 221 8.03 -21.15 13.28
CA LEU A 221 9.38 -20.64 13.09
C LEU A 221 10.16 -20.62 14.40
N SER A 222 11.18 -21.47 14.52
CA SER A 222 12.05 -21.47 15.71
C SER A 222 13.10 -20.36 15.65
N GLN A 223 13.74 -20.07 16.78
CA GLN A 223 14.89 -19.15 16.82
C GLN A 223 16.05 -19.62 15.92
N ASN A 224 16.23 -20.93 15.78
CA ASN A 224 17.28 -21.49 14.91
C ASN A 224 16.96 -21.25 13.43
N ASP A 225 15.68 -21.30 13.05
CA ASP A 225 15.26 -20.98 11.68
C ASP A 225 15.53 -19.51 11.37
N GLN A 226 15.22 -18.60 12.31
CA GLN A 226 15.52 -17.16 12.17
C GLN A 226 17.03 -16.89 12.06
N LYS A 227 17.85 -17.51 12.91
CA LYS A 227 19.32 -17.40 12.85
C LYS A 227 19.87 -17.87 11.50
N ARG A 228 19.39 -19.02 11.01
CA ARG A 228 19.77 -19.55 9.69
C ARG A 228 19.36 -18.63 8.56
N GLU A 229 18.17 -18.02 8.64
CA GLU A 229 17.71 -17.04 7.65
C GLU A 229 18.61 -15.78 7.63
N PHE A 230 18.96 -15.24 8.81
CA PHE A 230 19.89 -14.12 8.92
C PHE A 230 21.27 -14.46 8.35
N GLU A 231 21.79 -15.64 8.65
CA GLU A 231 23.06 -16.11 8.13
C GLU A 231 23.05 -16.22 6.60
N THR A 232 22.04 -16.88 6.04
CA THR A 232 21.89 -17.03 4.60
C THR A 232 21.79 -15.66 3.92
N ASN A 233 20.94 -14.77 4.42
CA ASN A 233 20.72 -13.45 3.82
C ASN A 233 21.98 -12.57 3.90
N MET A 234 22.64 -12.53 5.06
CA MET A 234 23.81 -11.68 5.26
C MET A 234 25.01 -12.18 4.46
N CYS A 235 25.27 -13.49 4.46
CA CYS A 235 26.34 -14.07 3.65
C CYS A 235 26.05 -13.92 2.14
N ALA A 236 24.81 -14.10 1.71
CA ALA A 236 24.44 -13.95 0.31
C ALA A 236 24.56 -12.50 -0.16
N ALA A 237 24.14 -11.53 0.64
CA ALA A 237 24.34 -10.11 0.34
C ALA A 237 25.83 -9.75 0.24
N ALA A 238 26.68 -10.25 1.14
CA ALA A 238 28.12 -10.06 1.09
C ALA A 238 28.74 -10.64 -0.20
N ARG A 239 28.35 -11.87 -0.60
CA ARG A 239 28.77 -12.48 -1.87
C ARG A 239 28.29 -11.65 -3.06
N TRP A 240 27.01 -11.28 -3.08
CA TRP A 240 26.41 -10.49 -4.14
C TRP A 240 27.13 -9.14 -4.33
N MET A 241 27.35 -8.39 -3.26
CA MET A 241 28.12 -7.14 -3.29
C MET A 241 29.53 -7.34 -3.86
N SER A 242 30.20 -8.42 -3.46
CA SER A 242 31.54 -8.73 -3.95
C SER A 242 31.59 -9.07 -5.44
N CYS A 243 30.47 -9.33 -6.10
CA CYS A 243 30.42 -9.55 -7.55
C CYS A 243 30.75 -8.26 -8.34
N SER A 244 30.43 -7.07 -7.83
CA SER A 244 30.69 -5.80 -8.52
C SER A 244 32.15 -5.35 -8.41
N ASP A 245 32.80 -5.12 -9.56
CA ASP A 245 34.15 -4.56 -9.66
C ASP A 245 34.27 -3.22 -8.92
N GLN A 246 33.26 -2.35 -9.05
CA GLN A 246 33.22 -1.04 -8.42
C GLN A 246 33.18 -1.15 -6.90
N ILE A 247 32.32 -2.04 -6.35
CA ILE A 247 32.21 -2.24 -4.90
C ILE A 247 33.49 -2.86 -4.33
N ARG A 248 34.15 -3.77 -5.07
CA ARG A 248 35.42 -4.37 -4.62
C ARG A 248 36.57 -3.37 -4.50
N GLN A 249 36.55 -2.29 -5.25
CA GLN A 249 37.59 -1.25 -5.23
C GLN A 249 37.48 -0.30 -4.03
N TYR A 250 36.35 -0.27 -3.33
CA TYR A 250 36.22 0.55 -2.13
C TYR A 250 37.15 0.12 -1.01
N ASP A 251 37.45 1.06 -0.11
CA ASP A 251 38.12 0.76 1.15
C ASP A 251 37.24 -0.13 2.04
N ASP A 252 37.86 -0.75 3.04
CA ASP A 252 37.18 -1.72 3.89
C ASP A 252 36.07 -1.08 4.72
N ASP A 253 36.26 0.17 5.18
CA ASP A 253 35.26 0.93 5.94
C ASP A 253 33.98 1.19 5.13
N MET A 254 34.13 1.55 3.85
CA MET A 254 33.00 1.74 2.93
C MET A 254 32.30 0.41 2.65
N LYS A 255 33.04 -0.69 2.45
CA LYS A 255 32.46 -2.03 2.27
C LYS A 255 31.65 -2.47 3.50
N ILE A 256 32.18 -2.25 4.70
CA ILE A 256 31.50 -2.54 5.97
C ILE A 256 30.23 -1.69 6.10
N SER A 257 30.30 -0.39 5.84
CA SER A 257 29.16 0.53 5.88
C SER A 257 28.06 0.12 4.90
N LEU A 258 28.46 -0.28 3.68
CA LEU A 258 27.52 -0.84 2.70
C LEU A 258 26.85 -2.10 3.24
N LEU A 259 27.61 -3.06 3.76
CA LEU A 259 27.05 -4.32 4.25
C LEU A 259 26.04 -4.07 5.37
N GLN A 260 26.35 -3.18 6.33
CA GLN A 260 25.49 -2.80 7.45
C GLN A 260 24.08 -2.40 6.98
N ALA A 261 23.95 -1.71 5.86
CA ALA A 261 22.67 -1.24 5.30
C ALA A 261 22.05 -2.20 4.26
N VAL A 262 22.88 -2.82 3.42
CA VAL A 262 22.45 -3.61 2.25
C VAL A 262 21.82 -4.93 2.65
N TRP A 263 22.42 -5.66 3.61
CA TRP A 263 22.15 -7.09 3.79
C TRP A 263 20.67 -7.41 4.05
N PHE A 264 20.03 -6.63 4.92
CA PHE A 264 18.64 -6.82 5.29
C PHE A 264 17.68 -6.41 4.17
N VAL A 265 17.97 -5.29 3.51
CA VAL A 265 17.16 -4.77 2.39
C VAL A 265 17.20 -5.73 1.22
N TRP A 266 18.40 -6.20 0.87
CA TRP A 266 18.66 -7.16 -0.18
C TRP A 266 17.90 -8.47 0.07
N GLY A 267 18.10 -9.10 1.24
CA GLY A 267 17.44 -10.37 1.57
C GLY A 267 15.92 -10.26 1.60
N ARG A 268 15.40 -9.17 2.18
CA ARG A 268 13.95 -8.94 2.23
C ARG A 268 13.35 -8.75 0.84
N PHE A 269 13.95 -7.91 0.00
CA PHE A 269 13.44 -7.63 -1.34
C PHE A 269 13.53 -8.86 -2.24
N GLU A 270 14.61 -9.63 -2.12
CA GLU A 270 14.79 -10.86 -2.87
C GLU A 270 13.72 -11.91 -2.50
N ARG A 271 13.41 -12.11 -1.20
CA ARG A 271 12.32 -13.03 -0.79
C ARG A 271 10.92 -12.56 -1.25
N ILE A 272 10.68 -11.24 -1.28
CA ILE A 272 9.46 -10.64 -1.85
C ILE A 272 9.36 -10.97 -3.35
N TRP A 273 10.45 -10.77 -4.11
CA TRP A 273 10.52 -11.13 -5.51
C TRP A 273 10.30 -12.62 -5.75
N MET A 274 10.98 -13.47 -4.98
CA MET A 274 10.83 -14.92 -5.13
C MET A 274 9.39 -15.35 -4.86
N THR A 275 8.74 -14.76 -3.85
CA THR A 275 7.32 -14.99 -3.58
C THR A 275 6.47 -14.55 -4.78
N ALA A 276 6.71 -13.39 -5.38
CA ALA A 276 6.00 -12.93 -6.58
C ALA A 276 6.18 -13.89 -7.77
N LYS A 277 7.41 -14.37 -8.00
CA LYS A 277 7.77 -15.32 -9.06
C LYS A 277 7.06 -16.66 -8.88
N MET A 278 7.10 -17.22 -7.67
CA MET A 278 6.44 -18.50 -7.36
C MET A 278 4.91 -18.39 -7.37
N ARG A 279 4.36 -17.28 -6.87
CA ARG A 279 2.91 -17.01 -6.90
C ARG A 279 2.38 -16.85 -8.33
N SER A 280 3.16 -16.21 -9.22
CA SER A 280 2.82 -16.11 -10.65
C SER A 280 2.78 -17.47 -11.34
N LYS A 281 3.63 -18.42 -10.90
CA LYS A 281 3.65 -19.81 -11.35
C LYS A 281 2.62 -20.72 -10.66
N LYS A 282 1.79 -20.19 -9.75
CA LYS A 282 0.84 -20.94 -8.91
C LYS A 282 1.50 -21.99 -7.99
N LEU A 283 2.78 -21.82 -7.68
CA LEU A 283 3.52 -22.64 -6.71
C LEU A 283 3.41 -22.10 -5.28
N CYS A 284 2.86 -20.90 -5.11
CA CYS A 284 2.67 -20.23 -3.83
C CYS A 284 1.30 -19.54 -3.81
N GLY A 285 0.55 -19.70 -2.71
CA GLY A 285 -0.78 -19.15 -2.51
C GLY A 285 -0.79 -17.64 -2.20
N LYS A 286 -2.00 -17.05 -2.18
CA LYS A 286 -2.19 -15.61 -1.87
C LYS A 286 -1.90 -15.24 -0.42
N LYS A 287 -1.96 -16.21 0.48
CA LYS A 287 -1.67 -16.04 1.92
C LYS A 287 -0.31 -16.60 2.31
N GLN A 288 0.47 -17.05 1.32
CA GLN A 288 1.75 -17.68 1.55
C GLN A 288 2.88 -16.74 1.17
N PHE A 289 3.99 -16.86 1.90
CA PHE A 289 5.23 -16.14 1.68
C PHE A 289 6.41 -17.11 1.67
N VAL A 290 7.30 -16.97 0.69
CA VAL A 290 8.49 -17.81 0.56
C VAL A 290 9.58 -17.26 1.48
N VAL A 291 9.90 -17.99 2.54
CA VAL A 291 10.87 -17.54 3.56
C VAL A 291 12.29 -18.02 3.26
N SER A 292 12.46 -19.14 2.56
CA SER A 292 13.78 -19.69 2.22
C SER A 292 13.76 -20.39 0.86
N GLN A 293 14.91 -20.95 0.46
CA GLN A 293 15.05 -21.75 -0.76
C GLN A 293 14.18 -23.01 -0.76
N GLU A 294 13.72 -23.46 0.41
CA GLU A 294 13.00 -24.73 0.57
C GLU A 294 11.70 -24.64 1.36
N ALA A 295 11.37 -23.46 1.90
CA ALA A 295 10.20 -23.31 2.74
C ALA A 295 9.37 -22.05 2.46
N LEU A 296 8.08 -22.18 2.79
CA LEU A 296 7.11 -21.09 2.82
C LEU A 296 6.34 -21.10 4.15
N ILE A 297 5.66 -20.00 4.44
CA ILE A 297 4.74 -19.85 5.59
C ILE A 297 3.38 -19.39 5.06
N ASP A 298 2.30 -19.68 5.81
CA ASP A 298 0.97 -19.09 5.58
C ASP A 298 0.68 -18.08 6.70
N TYR A 299 0.33 -16.86 6.33
CA TYR A 299 0.11 -15.74 7.26
C TYR A 299 -0.89 -16.05 8.37
N ASP A 300 -1.91 -16.87 8.08
CA ASP A 300 -2.99 -17.13 9.03
C ASP A 300 -2.68 -18.35 9.92
N ARG A 301 -1.80 -19.25 9.47
CA ARG A 301 -1.46 -20.50 10.18
C ARG A 301 -0.12 -20.45 10.91
N MET A 302 0.77 -19.52 10.53
CA MET A 302 2.10 -19.47 11.10
C MET A 302 2.07 -19.07 12.57
N ASP A 303 3.04 -19.60 13.31
CA ASP A 303 3.46 -19.20 14.63
C ASP A 303 4.99 -19.02 14.65
N SER A 304 5.53 -18.27 15.60
CA SER A 304 6.96 -17.97 15.67
C SER A 304 7.43 -17.85 17.10
N ASP A 305 8.57 -18.48 17.40
CA ASP A 305 9.31 -18.20 18.61
C ASP A 305 9.94 -16.80 18.52
N ILE A 306 9.40 -15.85 19.29
CA ILE A 306 9.92 -14.49 19.38
C ILE A 306 10.53 -14.19 20.75
N SER A 307 10.68 -15.20 21.60
CA SER A 307 11.16 -15.05 22.98
C SER A 307 12.62 -14.55 23.05
N CYS A 308 13.38 -14.67 21.96
CA CYS A 308 14.72 -14.10 21.86
C CYS A 308 14.74 -12.58 21.68
N TRP A 309 13.61 -11.94 21.36
CA TRP A 309 13.55 -10.50 21.16
C TRP A 309 12.30 -9.78 21.66
N SER A 310 11.36 -10.48 22.28
CA SER A 310 10.20 -9.89 22.92
C SER A 310 9.77 -10.73 24.12
N ASN A 311 9.26 -10.05 25.16
CA ASN A 311 8.62 -10.73 26.29
C ASN A 311 7.16 -11.08 25.98
N HIS A 312 6.63 -10.65 24.84
CA HIS A 312 5.28 -10.93 24.38
C HIS A 312 5.25 -12.18 23.51
N THR A 313 4.09 -12.84 23.52
CA THR A 313 3.81 -13.96 22.62
C THR A 313 3.63 -13.48 21.18
N PHE A 314 3.83 -14.37 20.22
CA PHE A 314 3.62 -14.06 18.81
C PHE A 314 2.17 -13.62 18.52
N GLU A 315 1.19 -14.24 19.18
CA GLU A 315 -0.22 -13.85 19.06
C GLU A 315 -0.49 -12.42 19.55
N GLU A 316 0.10 -12.00 20.68
CA GLU A 316 -0.01 -10.60 21.15
C GLU A 316 0.64 -9.63 20.15
N MET A 317 1.76 -10.02 19.56
CA MET A 317 2.51 -9.20 18.60
C MET A 317 1.84 -9.15 17.22
N LYS A 318 1.04 -10.14 16.83
CA LYS A 318 0.28 -10.15 15.54
C LYS A 318 -0.68 -8.97 15.42
N PHE A 319 -1.22 -8.46 16.54
CA PHE A 319 -2.11 -7.30 16.53
C PHE A 319 -1.38 -6.02 16.12
N PHE A 320 -0.11 -5.90 16.50
CA PHE A 320 0.72 -4.73 16.16
C PHE A 320 1.42 -4.90 14.81
N PHE A 321 1.92 -6.11 14.53
CA PHE A 321 2.58 -6.49 13.28
C PHE A 321 1.68 -7.40 12.44
N VAL A 322 0.70 -6.80 11.76
CA VAL A 322 -0.18 -7.52 10.84
C VAL A 322 0.66 -8.28 9.80
N PRO A 323 0.60 -9.62 9.73
CA PRO A 323 1.50 -10.40 8.88
C PRO A 323 1.52 -9.97 7.40
N ARG A 324 0.36 -9.63 6.82
CA ARG A 324 0.28 -9.14 5.43
C ARG A 324 1.14 -7.89 5.19
N GLU A 325 1.21 -6.99 6.16
CA GLU A 325 2.05 -5.79 6.09
C GLU A 325 3.53 -6.14 6.35
N LEU A 326 3.79 -7.10 7.25
CA LEU A 326 5.13 -7.61 7.56
C LEU A 326 5.83 -8.23 6.35
N TYR A 327 5.06 -8.82 5.44
CA TYR A 327 5.57 -9.53 4.25
C TYR A 327 5.38 -8.78 2.94
N TYR A 328 5.04 -7.48 2.99
CA TYR A 328 4.99 -6.58 1.82
C TYR A 328 4.07 -7.08 0.68
N ASP A 329 2.87 -7.60 1.00
CA ASP A 329 1.99 -8.22 -0.02
C ASP A 329 1.67 -7.28 -1.19
N ASP A 330 1.51 -5.98 -0.94
CA ASP A 330 1.29 -4.95 -1.98
C ASP A 330 2.46 -4.80 -2.97
N VAL A 331 3.71 -5.03 -2.51
CA VAL A 331 4.90 -5.01 -3.37
C VAL A 331 4.97 -6.30 -4.19
N ILE A 332 4.59 -7.43 -3.60
CA ILE A 332 4.47 -8.71 -4.30
C ILE A 332 3.51 -8.57 -5.48
N TRP A 333 2.32 -7.99 -5.26
CA TRP A 333 1.35 -7.74 -6.33
C TRP A 333 1.91 -6.84 -7.43
N GLU A 334 2.58 -5.74 -7.08
CA GLU A 334 3.19 -4.86 -8.09
C GLU A 334 4.28 -5.59 -8.88
N LEU A 335 5.12 -6.40 -8.23
CA LEU A 335 6.14 -7.21 -8.91
C LEU A 335 5.54 -8.27 -9.84
N MET A 336 4.41 -8.87 -9.49
CA MET A 336 3.67 -9.79 -10.36
C MET A 336 3.10 -9.09 -11.59
N GLU A 337 2.67 -7.83 -11.47
CA GLU A 337 2.19 -7.02 -12.60
C GLU A 337 3.33 -6.53 -13.49
N VAL A 338 4.44 -6.08 -12.88
CA VAL A 338 5.58 -5.54 -13.61
C VAL A 338 6.43 -6.64 -14.25
N GLN A 339 6.62 -7.77 -13.57
CA GLN A 339 7.49 -8.87 -14.03
C GLN A 339 8.87 -8.38 -14.49
N PRO A 340 9.68 -7.76 -13.62
CA PRO A 340 11.04 -7.38 -13.97
C PRO A 340 11.86 -8.61 -14.40
N ASP A 341 12.71 -8.45 -15.41
CA ASP A 341 13.77 -9.42 -15.68
C ASP A 341 14.89 -9.29 -14.63
N ASP A 342 15.84 -10.23 -14.62
CA ASP A 342 16.87 -10.28 -13.58
C ASP A 342 17.80 -9.04 -13.59
N VAL A 343 17.96 -8.36 -14.73
CA VAL A 343 18.74 -7.11 -14.82
C VAL A 343 17.96 -5.95 -14.22
N GLU A 344 16.68 -5.81 -14.59
CA GLU A 344 15.77 -4.82 -14.03
C GLU A 344 15.57 -5.01 -12.51
N LEU A 345 15.49 -6.26 -12.05
CA LEU A 345 15.38 -6.62 -10.65
C LEU A 345 16.64 -6.21 -9.88
N THR A 346 17.81 -6.56 -10.41
CA THR A 346 19.11 -6.18 -9.83
C THR A 346 19.20 -4.66 -9.72
N PHE A 347 18.77 -3.92 -10.75
CA PHE A 347 18.76 -2.47 -10.72
C PHE A 347 17.88 -1.90 -9.60
N ILE A 348 16.63 -2.38 -9.46
CA ILE A 348 15.74 -1.92 -8.38
C ILE A 348 16.35 -2.27 -7.00
N MET A 349 16.91 -3.46 -6.86
CA MET A 349 17.55 -3.91 -5.61
C MET A 349 18.73 -3.02 -5.24
N SER A 350 19.64 -2.75 -6.18
CA SER A 350 20.77 -1.85 -5.99
C SER A 350 20.31 -0.44 -5.64
N SER A 351 19.34 0.10 -6.39
CA SER A 351 18.77 1.43 -6.19
C SER A 351 18.12 1.61 -4.82
N LEU A 352 17.44 0.59 -4.31
CA LEU A 352 16.91 0.55 -2.95
C LEU A 352 18.04 0.56 -1.92
N CYS A 353 19.06 -0.27 -2.12
CA CYS A 353 20.18 -0.37 -1.21
C CYS A 353 20.96 0.95 -1.14
N PHE A 354 21.36 1.52 -2.28
CA PHE A 354 22.14 2.76 -2.35
C PHE A 354 21.42 3.94 -1.71
N GLN A 355 20.13 4.12 -2.02
CA GLN A 355 19.35 5.19 -1.41
C GLN A 355 19.25 5.06 0.13
N LEU A 356 19.13 3.83 0.64
CA LEU A 356 19.00 3.59 2.07
C LEU A 356 20.36 3.67 2.79
N THR A 357 21.43 3.19 2.16
CA THR A 357 22.79 3.29 2.68
C THR A 357 23.21 4.76 2.74
N GLY A 358 23.02 5.52 1.67
CA GLY A 358 23.38 6.94 1.65
C GLY A 358 22.67 7.73 2.76
N LYS A 359 21.37 7.49 2.98
CA LYS A 359 20.62 8.14 4.07
C LYS A 359 21.06 7.73 5.47
N ARG A 360 21.58 6.51 5.62
CA ARG A 360 21.99 5.96 6.91
C ARG A 360 23.37 6.48 7.33
N HIS A 361 24.24 6.70 6.36
CA HIS A 361 25.63 7.10 6.59
C HIS A 361 25.83 8.57 6.20
N GLY A 362 26.96 9.17 6.60
CA GLY A 362 27.22 10.59 6.36
C GLY A 362 27.39 10.96 4.87
N GLU A 363 27.62 12.26 4.61
CA GLU A 363 27.67 12.85 3.27
C GLU A 363 28.60 12.10 2.28
N ARG A 364 29.80 11.69 2.73
CA ARG A 364 30.75 10.92 1.89
C ARG A 364 30.14 9.64 1.30
N VAL A 365 29.35 8.91 2.08
CA VAL A 365 28.71 7.66 1.61
C VAL A 365 27.54 7.98 0.70
N GLN A 366 26.76 9.02 1.01
CA GLN A 366 25.65 9.49 0.17
C GLN A 366 26.14 9.85 -1.24
N GLU A 367 27.21 10.63 -1.37
CA GLU A 367 27.79 11.02 -2.66
C GLU A 367 28.22 9.81 -3.50
N GLU A 368 28.90 8.85 -2.89
CA GLU A 368 29.31 7.62 -3.58
C GLU A 368 28.12 6.75 -3.98
N MET A 369 27.06 6.70 -3.17
CA MET A 369 25.84 5.97 -3.50
C MET A 369 25.08 6.60 -4.66
N GLU A 370 25.01 7.94 -4.72
CA GLU A 370 24.43 8.65 -5.87
C GLU A 370 25.25 8.42 -7.15
N ARG A 371 26.58 8.43 -7.03
CA ARG A 371 27.46 8.10 -8.14
C ARG A 371 27.24 6.68 -8.66
N LEU A 372 27.07 5.69 -7.78
CA LEU A 372 26.76 4.31 -8.18
C LEU A 372 25.39 4.21 -8.86
N GLU A 373 24.39 4.94 -8.35
CA GLU A 373 23.04 4.98 -8.94
C GLU A 373 23.08 5.52 -10.38
N ASP A 374 23.88 6.56 -10.63
CA ASP A 374 24.08 7.11 -11.99
C ASP A 374 24.75 6.10 -12.92
N ILE A 375 25.80 5.41 -12.44
CA ILE A 375 26.48 4.35 -13.21
C ILE A 375 25.47 3.26 -13.58
N PHE A 376 24.70 2.77 -12.61
CA PHE A 376 23.78 1.65 -12.83
C PHE A 376 22.59 2.05 -13.70
N SER A 377 22.15 3.31 -13.61
CA SER A 377 21.12 3.86 -14.50
C SER A 377 21.59 3.91 -15.95
N ASN A 378 22.86 4.29 -16.18
CA ASN A 378 23.47 4.25 -17.51
C ASN A 378 23.65 2.81 -18.02
N GLU A 379 24.11 1.89 -17.18
CA GLU A 379 24.22 0.47 -17.56
C GLU A 379 22.85 -0.18 -17.87
N LEU A 380 21.79 0.20 -17.15
CA LEU A 380 20.41 -0.22 -17.48
C LEU A 380 19.95 0.36 -18.83
N HIS A 381 20.30 1.62 -19.12
CA HIS A 381 20.01 2.23 -20.41
C HIS A 381 20.72 1.50 -21.56
N GLU A 382 22.00 1.16 -21.39
CA GLU A 382 22.78 0.36 -22.35
C GLU A 382 22.16 -1.04 -22.54
N TYR A 383 21.74 -1.68 -21.45
CA TYR A 383 21.00 -2.95 -21.50
C TYR A 383 19.75 -2.83 -22.38
N TYR A 384 18.89 -1.83 -22.13
CA TYR A 384 17.68 -1.61 -22.92
C TYR A 384 17.97 -1.29 -24.40
N THR A 385 19.04 -0.56 -24.66
CA THR A 385 19.48 -0.25 -26.02
C THR A 385 19.91 -1.52 -26.75
N ARG A 386 20.68 -2.40 -26.10
CA ARG A 386 21.14 -3.68 -26.67
C ARG A 386 19.97 -4.63 -26.97
N ILE A 387 18.99 -4.74 -26.08
CA ILE A 387 17.80 -5.56 -26.31
C ILE A 387 16.73 -4.85 -27.17
N LYS A 388 17.02 -3.65 -27.66
CA LYS A 388 16.13 -2.81 -28.48
C LYS A 388 14.75 -2.61 -27.85
N LYS A 389 14.69 -2.38 -26.53
CA LYS A 389 13.42 -2.22 -25.80
C LYS A 389 12.74 -0.90 -26.24
N PRO A 390 11.59 -0.94 -26.93
CA PRO A 390 10.96 0.28 -27.43
C PRO A 390 10.39 1.10 -26.28
N MET A 391 10.58 2.43 -26.31
CA MET A 391 9.94 3.37 -25.38
C MET A 391 10.01 2.94 -23.89
N TYR A 392 11.20 2.52 -23.42
CA TYR A 392 11.41 1.98 -22.08
C TYR A 392 11.17 2.99 -20.93
N LEU A 393 10.85 4.26 -21.23
CA LEU A 393 10.43 5.24 -20.22
C LEU A 393 9.23 4.77 -19.39
N LEU A 394 8.22 4.16 -20.04
CA LEU A 394 7.07 3.60 -19.32
C LEU A 394 7.51 2.44 -18.42
N ARG A 395 8.49 1.65 -18.89
CA ARG A 395 9.06 0.54 -18.13
C ARG A 395 9.79 1.04 -16.89
N LEU A 396 10.64 2.06 -17.01
CA LEU A 396 11.29 2.69 -15.87
C LEU A 396 10.28 3.21 -14.85
N LYS A 397 9.20 3.85 -15.30
CA LYS A 397 8.13 4.30 -14.40
C LYS A 397 7.48 3.15 -13.62
N GLN A 398 7.34 1.97 -14.23
CA GLN A 398 6.85 0.78 -13.54
C GLN A 398 7.84 0.31 -12.47
N LEU A 399 9.13 0.22 -12.81
CA LEU A 399 10.19 -0.17 -11.87
C LEU A 399 10.30 0.80 -10.68
N MET A 400 10.23 2.10 -10.94
CA MET A 400 10.23 3.12 -9.89
C MET A 400 9.01 3.00 -8.97
N ARG A 401 7.85 2.61 -9.49
CA ARG A 401 6.67 2.38 -8.65
C ARG A 401 6.87 1.24 -7.65
N VAL A 402 7.55 0.16 -8.06
CA VAL A 402 7.91 -0.95 -7.15
C VAL A 402 8.82 -0.42 -6.04
N LYS A 403 9.88 0.33 -6.41
CA LYS A 403 10.81 0.97 -5.47
C LYS A 403 10.07 1.87 -4.48
N GLU A 404 9.22 2.78 -4.95
CA GLU A 404 8.44 3.71 -4.13
C GLU A 404 7.50 2.99 -3.16
N LYS A 405 6.79 1.94 -3.64
CA LYS A 405 5.92 1.12 -2.78
C LYS A 405 6.70 0.42 -1.68
N PHE A 406 7.85 -0.18 -2.01
CA PHE A 406 8.70 -0.83 -1.03
C PHE A 406 9.18 0.17 0.03
N LEU A 407 9.71 1.32 -0.38
CA LEU A 407 10.17 2.37 0.54
C LEU A 407 9.05 2.87 1.44
N LYS A 408 7.85 3.07 0.90
CA LYS A 408 6.68 3.50 1.68
C LYS A 408 6.37 2.50 2.80
N ILE A 409 6.22 1.22 2.48
CA ILE A 409 5.89 0.19 3.46
C ILE A 409 7.04 0.02 4.47
N ARG A 410 8.28 0.04 4.01
CA ARG A 410 9.46 -0.02 4.88
C ARG A 410 9.46 1.13 5.90
N ASN A 411 9.22 2.36 5.46
CA ASN A 411 9.23 3.52 6.36
C ASN A 411 8.07 3.44 7.36
N THR A 412 6.86 3.09 6.91
CA THR A 412 5.73 2.84 7.83
C THR A 412 6.06 1.77 8.86
N ARG A 413 6.81 0.71 8.48
CA ARG A 413 7.26 -0.31 9.42
C ARG A 413 8.30 0.21 10.41
N ILE A 414 9.24 1.05 9.97
CA ILE A 414 10.22 1.67 10.86
C ILE A 414 9.50 2.54 11.89
N ASP A 415 8.53 3.34 11.48
CA ASP A 415 7.72 4.15 12.40
C ASP A 415 6.99 3.27 13.41
N LYS A 416 6.40 2.14 12.97
CA LYS A 416 5.80 1.14 13.87
C LYS A 416 6.82 0.54 14.83
N TYR A 417 8.01 0.19 14.34
CA TYR A 417 9.07 -0.36 15.18
C TYR A 417 9.54 0.64 16.23
N GLN A 418 9.67 1.93 15.88
CA GLN A 418 9.97 3.00 16.83
C GLN A 418 8.89 3.13 17.92
N ILE A 419 7.62 3.09 17.54
CA ILE A 419 6.52 3.07 18.50
C ILE A 419 6.62 1.84 19.40
N GLY A 420 6.90 0.66 18.84
CA GLY A 420 7.08 -0.56 19.62
C GLY A 420 8.25 -0.51 20.60
N GLY A 421 9.35 0.16 20.23
CA GLY A 421 10.50 0.42 21.12
C GLY A 421 10.10 1.23 22.35
N ILE A 422 9.37 2.33 22.16
CA ILE A 422 8.86 3.18 23.27
C ILE A 422 8.03 2.38 24.29
N PHE A 423 7.31 1.37 23.81
CA PHE A 423 6.49 0.49 24.65
C PHE A 423 7.22 -0.79 25.08
N ASN A 424 8.55 -0.87 24.95
CA ASN A 424 9.37 -2.04 25.30
C ASN A 424 8.87 -3.35 24.68
N MET A 425 8.27 -3.29 23.49
CA MET A 425 7.79 -4.48 22.77
C MET A 425 8.96 -5.33 22.26
N PHE A 426 10.15 -4.74 22.18
CA PHE A 426 11.41 -5.37 21.82
C PHE A 426 12.33 -5.39 23.02
N ASN A 427 12.75 -6.58 23.43
CA ASN A 427 13.67 -6.81 24.54
C ASN A 427 14.82 -7.67 24.02
N VAL A 428 15.79 -7.05 23.33
CA VAL A 428 17.01 -7.72 22.84
C VAL A 428 18.15 -6.73 22.67
N SER A 429 19.36 -7.22 22.90
CA SER A 429 20.60 -6.53 22.54
C SER A 429 21.47 -7.42 21.67
N PHE A 430 22.20 -6.84 20.73
CA PHE A 430 23.08 -7.55 19.80
C PHE A 430 24.54 -7.16 20.04
N SER A 431 25.48 -8.08 19.82
CA SER A 431 26.92 -7.75 19.90
C SER A 431 27.35 -6.75 18.82
N ASN A 432 26.68 -6.71 17.68
CA ASN A 432 26.96 -5.80 16.56
C ASN A 432 25.73 -4.92 16.22
N PRO A 433 25.43 -3.87 17.01
CA PRO A 433 24.23 -3.05 16.83
C PRO A 433 24.17 -2.30 15.50
N ASP A 434 25.33 -2.05 14.87
CA ASP A 434 25.38 -1.41 13.55
C ASP A 434 24.82 -2.30 12.43
N PHE A 435 24.79 -3.61 12.62
CA PHE A 435 24.18 -4.55 11.66
C PHE A 435 22.74 -4.89 12.03
N PHE A 436 22.42 -4.88 13.33
CA PHE A 436 21.14 -5.30 13.89
C PHE A 436 20.57 -4.18 14.75
N TRP A 437 19.92 -3.21 14.09
CA TRP A 437 19.30 -2.09 14.79
C TRP A 437 18.02 -2.54 15.50
N VAL A 438 17.95 -2.25 16.80
CA VAL A 438 16.77 -2.43 17.64
C VAL A 438 16.23 -1.04 17.99
N PRO A 439 14.92 -0.80 17.85
CA PRO A 439 14.31 0.44 18.29
C PRO A 439 14.57 0.68 19.79
N PRO A 440 14.96 1.90 20.19
CA PRO A 440 15.20 2.26 21.58
C PRO A 440 13.93 2.35 22.41
#